data_AF-A0A0B3AJX3-F1
#
_entry.id   AF-A0A0B3AJX3-F1
#
_cell.length_a   1.000
_cell.length_b   1.000
_cell.length_c   1.000
_cell.angle_alpha   90.00
_cell.angle_beta   90.00
_cell.angle_gamma   90.00
#
_symmetry.space_group_name_H-M   'P 1'
#
loop_
_entity.id
_entity.type
_entity.pdbx_description
1 polymer ?
#
loop_
_entity_poly.entity_id
_entity_poly.type
_entity_poly.pdbx_seq_one_letter_code
_entity_poly.pdbx_strand_id
1 'polypeptide(L)'
;MNIYVSKHLKGKYLLDIYIKLYKSKMKNNFDVFFRRKPAMILVALKKNTRMRYGSVLAKEVDCTYSHAVKILQTLEELKLVEFKKKGRIKVIKLTKKGNDVADAIENINKLIK
;
A
#
# COMPACT_ATOMS: atom_id res chain seq x y z
N MET A 1 -28.66 -40.52 16.38
CA MET A 1 -27.51 -39.81 16.98
C MET A 1 -26.84 -38.90 15.94
N ASN A 2 -27.53 -37.90 15.37
CA ASN A 2 -26.95 -37.10 14.26
C ASN A 2 -27.26 -35.59 14.33
N ILE A 3 -27.69 -35.10 15.50
CA ILE A 3 -28.04 -33.68 15.69
C ILE A 3 -27.03 -32.97 16.61
N TYR A 4 -26.22 -33.71 17.38
CA TYR A 4 -25.28 -33.12 18.36
C TYR A 4 -23.91 -32.72 17.78
N VAL A 5 -23.49 -33.28 16.65
CA VAL A 5 -22.18 -32.98 16.04
C VAL A 5 -22.18 -31.63 15.27
N SER A 6 -23.36 -31.15 14.85
CA SER A 6 -23.47 -29.96 13.98
C SER A 6 -23.46 -28.61 14.74
N LYS A 7 -23.64 -28.61 16.08
CA LYS A 7 -23.59 -27.38 16.89
C LYS A 7 -22.19 -27.02 17.39
N HIS A 8 -21.28 -27.99 17.52
CA HIS A 8 -19.95 -27.74 18.11
C HIS A 8 -18.90 -27.25 17.09
N LEU A 9 -19.07 -27.56 15.80
CA LEU A 9 -18.15 -27.15 14.72
C LEU A 9 -18.35 -25.69 14.25
N LYS A 10 -19.54 -25.10 14.44
CA LYS A 10 -19.82 -23.72 14.03
C LYS A 10 -19.12 -22.66 14.90
N GLY A 11 -18.92 -22.95 16.18
CA GLY A 11 -18.31 -22.01 17.13
C GLY A 11 -16.83 -21.73 16.85
N LYS A 12 -16.05 -22.75 16.49
CA LYS A 12 -14.62 -22.60 16.19
C LYS A 12 -14.40 -21.81 14.90
N TYR A 13 -15.15 -22.12 13.84
CA TYR A 13 -15.09 -21.37 12.58
C TYR A 13 -15.54 -19.91 12.73
N LEU A 14 -16.60 -19.64 13.50
CA LEU A 14 -17.04 -18.26 13.77
C LEU A 14 -16.00 -17.48 14.57
N LEU A 15 -15.35 -18.11 15.55
CA LEU A 15 -14.29 -17.49 16.33
C LEU A 15 -13.04 -17.25 15.47
N ASP A 16 -12.68 -18.18 14.59
CA ASP A 16 -11.57 -18.04 13.65
C ASP A 16 -11.85 -16.90 12.64
N ILE A 17 -13.08 -16.79 12.14
CA ILE A 17 -13.52 -15.68 11.29
C ILE A 17 -13.46 -14.36 12.06
N TYR A 18 -13.97 -14.32 13.29
CA TYR A 18 -13.96 -13.13 14.13
C TYR A 18 -12.54 -12.69 14.48
N ILE A 19 -11.66 -13.62 14.88
CA ILE A 19 -10.24 -13.36 15.15
C ILE A 19 -9.53 -12.88 13.87
N LYS A 20 -9.84 -13.46 12.71
CA LYS A 20 -9.28 -13.03 11.42
C LYS A 20 -9.74 -11.63 11.01
N LEU A 21 -11.02 -11.32 11.20
CA LEU A 21 -11.59 -9.99 10.98
C LEU A 21 -11.06 -8.96 11.99
N TYR A 22 -10.85 -9.37 13.24
CA TYR A 22 -10.29 -8.49 14.27
C TYR A 22 -8.80 -8.23 14.05
N LYS A 23 -8.01 -9.25 13.66
CA LYS A 23 -6.61 -9.09 13.20
C LYS A 23 -6.49 -8.22 11.95
N SER A 24 -7.46 -8.28 11.02
CA SER A 24 -7.44 -7.37 9.86
C SER A 24 -7.84 -5.94 10.22
N LYS A 25 -8.64 -5.76 11.28
CA LYS A 25 -9.05 -4.46 11.82
C LYS A 25 -8.00 -3.81 12.72
N MET A 26 -7.09 -4.59 13.32
CA MET A 26 -5.90 -4.05 13.97
C MET A 26 -5.14 -3.21 12.95
N LYS A 27 -5.12 -1.89 13.18
CA LYS A 27 -4.39 -0.91 12.38
C LYS A 27 -2.95 -1.41 12.26
N ASN A 28 -2.45 -1.53 11.04
CA ASN A 28 -1.02 -1.77 10.84
C ASN A 28 -0.28 -0.64 11.57
N ASN A 29 0.70 -0.94 12.44
CA ASN A 29 1.42 0.09 13.21
C ASN A 29 1.96 1.22 12.30
N PHE A 30 2.21 0.89 11.04
CA PHE A 30 2.54 1.82 9.97
C PHE A 30 1.53 2.97 9.77
N ASP A 31 0.23 2.67 9.86
CA ASP A 31 -0.87 3.63 9.64
C ASP A 31 -1.03 4.63 10.80
N VAL A 32 -0.31 4.43 11.91
CA VAL A 32 -0.21 5.40 13.03
C VAL A 32 0.70 6.57 12.65
N PHE A 33 1.78 6.31 11.91
CA PHE A 33 2.79 7.31 11.56
C PHE A 33 2.59 7.88 10.16
N PHE A 34 2.11 7.07 9.22
CA PHE A 34 2.03 7.46 7.81
C PHE A 34 0.62 7.35 7.25
N ARG A 35 0.29 8.29 6.36
CA ARG A 35 -0.80 8.05 5.41
C ARG A 35 -0.39 6.91 4.49
N ARG A 36 -1.08 5.77 4.62
CA ARG A 36 -0.74 4.51 3.96
C ARG A 36 -0.50 4.64 2.45
N LYS A 37 -1.44 5.24 1.71
CA LYS A 37 -1.40 5.26 0.23
C LYS A 37 -0.20 6.05 -0.33
N PRO A 38 0.07 7.30 0.09
CA PRO A 38 1.29 8.01 -0.32
C PRO A 38 2.59 7.27 0.00
N ALA A 39 2.71 6.72 1.20
CA ALA A 39 3.92 6.03 1.62
C ALA A 39 4.12 4.72 0.82
N MET A 40 3.04 3.97 0.59
CA MET A 40 3.08 2.76 -0.24
C MET A 40 3.41 3.05 -1.70
N ILE A 41 2.97 4.18 -2.27
CA ILE A 41 3.35 4.59 -3.64
C ILE A 41 4.87 4.80 -3.74
N LEU A 42 5.49 5.50 -2.79
CA LEU A 42 6.95 5.71 -2.80
C LEU A 42 7.71 4.39 -2.70
N VAL A 43 7.31 3.51 -1.79
CA VAL A 43 7.92 2.20 -1.61
C VAL A 43 7.74 1.31 -2.86
N ALA A 44 6.56 1.35 -3.49
CA ALA A 44 6.27 0.57 -4.69
C ALA A 44 7.05 1.05 -5.93
N LEU A 45 7.30 2.35 -6.04
CA LEU A 45 8.18 2.94 -7.05
C LEU A 45 9.64 2.51 -6.86
N LYS A 46 10.12 2.39 -5.61
CA LYS A 46 11.49 1.97 -5.30
C LYS A 46 11.74 0.49 -5.63
N LYS A 47 10.80 -0.39 -5.26
CA LYS A 47 10.95 -1.86 -5.40
C LYS A 47 11.09 -2.35 -6.85
N ASN A 48 10.74 -1.53 -7.84
CA ASN A 48 10.71 -1.96 -9.22
C ASN A 48 11.30 -0.90 -10.14
N THR A 49 12.39 -1.24 -10.80
CA THR A 49 13.14 -0.36 -11.69
C THR A 49 12.50 -0.21 -13.08
N ARG A 50 11.45 -0.99 -13.38
CA ARG A 50 10.70 -0.87 -14.65
C ARG A 50 9.87 0.41 -14.66
N MET A 51 9.63 0.95 -15.85
CA MET A 51 8.79 2.14 -16.05
C MET A 51 7.40 1.94 -15.42
N ARG A 52 7.03 2.79 -14.45
CA ARG A 52 5.76 2.72 -13.74
C ARG A 52 4.76 3.72 -14.31
N TYR A 53 3.53 3.27 -14.48
CA TYR A 53 2.40 4.07 -14.93
C TYR A 53 1.39 4.26 -13.79
N GLY A 54 0.64 5.37 -13.81
CA GLY A 54 -0.31 5.68 -12.75
C GLY A 54 -1.37 4.59 -12.52
N SER A 55 -1.81 3.91 -13.59
CA SER A 55 -2.75 2.79 -13.50
C SER A 55 -2.18 1.57 -12.77
N VAL A 56 -0.90 1.27 -12.98
CA VAL A 56 -0.21 0.16 -12.29
C VAL A 56 -0.09 0.45 -10.81
N LEU A 57 0.33 1.67 -10.45
CA LEU A 57 0.45 2.09 -9.05
C LEU A 57 -0.90 2.13 -8.34
N ALA A 58 -1.96 2.59 -9.02
CA ALA A 58 -3.31 2.60 -8.48
C ALA A 58 -3.77 1.18 -8.10
N LYS A 59 -3.48 0.19 -8.95
CA LYS A 59 -3.79 -1.23 -8.69
C LYS A 59 -2.98 -1.80 -7.53
N GLU A 60 -1.67 -1.50 -7.46
CA GLU A 60 -0.80 -2.01 -6.38
C GLU A 60 -1.17 -1.45 -4.99
N VAL A 61 -1.67 -0.21 -4.94
CA VAL A 61 -1.98 0.50 -3.69
C VAL A 61 -3.48 0.49 -3.35
N ASP A 62 -4.26 -0.27 -4.12
CA ASP A 62 -5.71 -0.43 -3.95
C ASP A 62 -6.45 0.92 -3.86
N CYS A 63 -6.31 1.73 -4.92
CA CYS A 63 -7.03 2.98 -5.05
C CYS A 63 -7.47 3.26 -6.48
N THR A 64 -8.41 4.19 -6.65
CA THR A 64 -8.81 4.66 -7.97
C THR A 64 -7.63 5.35 -8.66
N TYR A 65 -7.65 5.33 -10.00
CA TYR A 65 -6.64 6.03 -10.79
C TYR A 65 -6.58 7.53 -10.47
N SER A 66 -7.73 8.20 -10.37
CA SER A 66 -7.80 9.63 -10.04
C SER A 66 -7.20 9.94 -8.67
N HIS A 67 -7.36 9.06 -7.69
CA HIS A 67 -6.74 9.23 -6.38
C HIS A 67 -5.22 9.04 -6.44
N ALA A 68 -4.74 8.02 -7.16
CA ALA A 68 -3.30 7.83 -7.38
C ALA A 68 -2.65 9.04 -8.07
N VAL A 69 -3.31 9.59 -9.09
CA VAL A 69 -2.82 10.79 -9.80
C VAL A 69 -2.70 11.98 -8.87
N LYS A 70 -3.71 12.25 -8.03
CA LYS A 70 -3.64 13.33 -7.02
C LYS A 70 -2.47 13.14 -6.06
N ILE A 71 -2.26 11.92 -5.56
CA ILE A 71 -1.11 11.63 -4.70
C ILE A 71 0.21 11.87 -5.44
N LEU A 72 0.33 11.38 -6.67
CA LEU A 72 1.55 11.52 -7.45
C LEU A 72 1.87 12.99 -7.78
N GLN A 73 0.86 13.81 -8.03
CA GLN A 73 1.01 15.26 -8.18
C GLN A 73 1.57 15.90 -6.90
N THR A 74 1.02 15.57 -5.73
CA THR A 74 1.57 16.04 -4.45
C THR A 74 3.00 15.56 -4.22
N LEU A 75 3.34 14.32 -4.59
CA LEU A 75 4.71 13.82 -4.48
C LEU A 75 5.68 14.53 -5.46
N GLU A 76 5.20 14.96 -6.63
CA GLU A 76 5.97 15.77 -7.58
C GLU A 76 6.23 17.17 -7.04
N GLU A 77 5.22 17.83 -6.46
CA GLU A 77 5.35 19.14 -5.80
C GLU A 77 6.39 19.10 -4.67
N LEU A 78 6.45 17.99 -3.93
CA LEU A 78 7.45 17.74 -2.88
C LEU A 78 8.84 17.35 -3.42
N LYS A 79 8.99 17.25 -4.75
CA LYS A 79 10.20 16.82 -5.49
C LYS A 79 10.65 15.41 -5.14
N LEU A 80 9.71 14.52 -4.80
CA LEU A 80 9.96 13.11 -4.49
C LEU A 80 9.84 12.23 -5.74
N VAL A 81 8.99 12.61 -6.68
CA VAL A 81 8.84 11.93 -7.97
C VAL A 81 8.97 12.92 -9.13
N GLU A 82 9.24 12.41 -10.31
CA GLU A 82 9.22 13.14 -11.58
C GLU A 82 8.39 12.37 -12.62
N PHE A 83 7.66 13.10 -13.46
CA PHE A 83 6.98 12.52 -14.62
C PHE A 83 7.83 12.72 -15.88
N LYS A 84 8.29 11.63 -16.49
CA LYS A 84 8.90 11.65 -17.82
C LYS A 84 7.84 11.36 -18.88
N LYS A 85 7.59 12.31 -19.77
CA LYS A 85 6.74 12.10 -20.95
C LYS A 85 7.49 11.25 -21.97
N LYS A 86 6.89 10.15 -22.41
CA LYS A 86 7.30 9.35 -23.56
C LYS A 86 6.09 9.20 -24.49
N GLY A 87 5.95 10.13 -25.43
CA GLY A 87 4.74 10.26 -26.25
C GLY A 87 3.50 10.61 -25.42
N ARG A 88 2.41 9.84 -25.58
CA ARG A 88 1.15 10.02 -24.81
C ARG A 88 1.24 9.49 -23.37
N ILE A 89 2.32 8.80 -23.02
CA ILE A 89 2.47 8.09 -21.76
C ILE A 89 3.36 8.90 -20.81
N LYS A 90 2.90 9.13 -19.58
CA LYS A 90 3.70 9.69 -18.48
C LYS A 90 4.24 8.54 -17.62
N VAL A 91 5.56 8.35 -17.66
CA VAL A 91 6.27 7.42 -16.78
C VAL A 91 6.61 8.15 -15.48
N ILE A 92 6.37 7.52 -14.34
CA ILE A 92 6.75 8.05 -13.03
C ILE A 92 8.10 7.44 -12.60
N LYS A 93 8.99 8.27 -12.07
CA LYS A 93 10.25 7.85 -11.44
C LYS A 93 10.46 8.57 -10.11
N LEU A 94 11.20 7.94 -9.20
CA LEU A 94 11.69 8.60 -7.99
C LEU A 94 12.85 9.54 -8.36
N THR A 95 12.89 10.70 -7.70
CA THR A 95 14.09 11.53 -7.66
C THR A 95 15.11 10.92 -6.68
N LYS A 96 16.32 11.48 -6.60
CA LYS A 96 17.28 11.07 -5.55
C LYS A 96 16.67 11.21 -4.15
N LYS A 97 16.11 12.39 -3.85
CA LYS A 97 15.37 12.68 -2.60
C LYS A 97 14.22 11.68 -2.38
N GLY A 98 13.49 11.33 -3.43
CA GLY A 98 12.41 10.34 -3.35
C GLY A 98 12.89 8.94 -2.94
N ASN A 99 14.05 8.51 -3.44
CA ASN A 99 14.67 7.26 -3.02
C ASN A 99 15.07 7.30 -1.54
N ASP A 100 15.76 8.36 -1.11
CA ASP A 100 16.18 8.52 0.29
C ASP A 100 14.97 8.47 1.27
N VAL A 101 13.86 9.13 0.90
CA VAL A 101 12.62 9.11 1.67
C VAL A 101 11.99 7.72 1.67
N ALA A 102 11.96 7.03 0.52
CA ALA A 102 11.44 5.67 0.44
C ALA A 102 12.28 4.67 1.26
N ASP A 103 13.61 4.82 1.29
CA ASP A 103 14.53 4.09 2.17
C ASP A 103 14.19 4.30 3.64
N ALA A 104 14.04 5.55 4.08
CA ALA A 104 13.67 5.86 5.45
C ALA A 104 12.32 5.25 5.85
N ILE A 105 11.31 5.32 4.98
CA ILE A 105 9.99 4.72 5.21
C ILE A 105 10.09 3.19 5.33
N GLU A 106 10.85 2.53 4.45
CA GLU A 106 11.05 1.08 4.55
C GLU A 106 11.76 0.68 5.84
N ASN A 107 12.77 1.45 6.26
CA ASN A 107 13.50 1.19 7.50
C ASN A 107 12.61 1.35 8.73
N ILE A 108 11.82 2.43 8.81
CA ILE A 108 10.84 2.61 9.90
C ILE A 108 9.84 1.46 9.91
N ASN A 109 9.31 1.05 8.75
CA ASN A 109 8.38 -0.07 8.65
C ASN A 109 8.98 -1.41 9.10
N LYS A 110 10.31 -1.62 8.96
CA LYS A 110 10.98 -2.81 9.48
C LYS A 110 11.13 -2.79 11.00
N LEU A 111 11.33 -1.60 11.60
CA LEU A 111 11.52 -1.44 13.05
C LEU A 111 10.23 -1.61 13.86
N ILE A 112 9.07 -1.29 13.26
CA ILE A 112 7.77 -1.29 13.96
C ILE A 112 6.92 -2.54 13.70
N LYS A 113 7.41 -3.46 12.85
CA LYS A 113 6.78 -4.73 12.51
C LYS A 113 7.17 -5.82 13.49
#